data_AF-X1KEU1-F1
#
_entry.id   AF-X1KEU1-F1
#
_cell.length_a   1.000
_cell.length_b   1.000
_cell.length_c   1.000
_cell.angle_alpha   90.00
_cell.angle_beta   90.00
_cell.angle_gamma   90.00
#
_symmetry.space_group_name_H-M   'P 1'
#
loop_
_entity.id
_entity.type
_entity.pdbx_description
1 polymer ?
#
loop_
_entity_poly.entity_id
_entity_poly.type
_entity_poly.pdbx_seq_one_letter_code
_entity_poly.pdbx_strand_id
1 'polypeptide(L)'
;MFAVSLAKLKTFHIGGGFYENINRIIPGNMNASISKGSWKIPAIFKFLQDLGNIDRDEMFRVFNMGIGMVIITSPGGFDKARNIAGELGEDICNIGTVTRGNGRVIIEES
;
A
#
# COMPACT_ATOMS: atom_id res chain seq x y z
N MET A 1 -20.42 2.02 0.59
CA MET A 1 -19.07 2.62 0.60
C MET A 1 -18.23 1.79 1.57
N PHE A 2 -17.36 0.91 1.08
CA PHE A 2 -16.47 0.12 1.93
C PHE A 2 -15.13 0.84 1.96
N ALA A 3 -14.92 1.76 2.91
CA ALA A 3 -13.58 2.28 3.15
C ALA A 3 -12.74 1.14 3.73
N VAL A 4 -11.68 0.77 3.02
CA VAL A 4 -10.72 -0.24 3.45
C VAL A 4 -9.40 0.48 3.61
N SER A 5 -8.98 0.70 4.86
CA SER A 5 -7.72 1.36 5.12
C SER A 5 -6.59 0.35 5.12
N LEU A 6 -5.57 0.66 4.32
CA LEU A 6 -4.37 -0.13 4.11
C LEU A 6 -3.29 0.38 5.06
N ALA A 7 -2.76 -0.49 5.93
CA ALA A 7 -1.85 -0.10 7.01
C ALA A 7 -0.50 -0.82 6.97
N LYS A 8 0.56 -0.09 7.32
CA LYS A 8 1.99 -0.45 7.20
C LYS A 8 2.48 -1.27 8.39
N LEU A 9 3.17 -2.37 8.13
CA LEU A 9 4.02 -3.12 9.06
C LEU A 9 5.09 -3.83 8.21
N LYS A 10 6.20 -4.33 8.74
CA LYS A 10 7.18 -5.07 7.90
C LYS A 10 6.62 -6.45 7.50
N THR A 11 6.42 -6.77 6.21
CA THR A 11 6.22 -8.18 5.79
C THR A 11 7.42 -8.76 5.07
N PHE A 12 7.50 -10.08 5.23
CA PHE A 12 8.33 -11.02 4.51
C PHE A 12 7.43 -11.80 3.55
N HIS A 13 7.44 -11.46 2.25
CA HIS A 13 7.37 -12.44 1.16
C HIS A 13 7.81 -11.82 -0.19
N ILE A 14 8.33 -12.68 -1.05
CA ILE A 14 9.36 -12.44 -2.07
C ILE A 14 8.72 -12.14 -3.45
N GLY A 15 9.03 -10.98 -4.03
CA GLY A 15 8.83 -10.64 -5.46
C GLY A 15 7.42 -10.15 -5.87
N GLY A 16 7.36 -9.20 -6.82
CA GLY A 16 6.11 -8.70 -7.45
C GLY A 16 5.73 -7.23 -7.19
N GLY A 17 6.49 -6.54 -6.33
CA GLY A 17 6.27 -5.11 -6.04
C GLY A 17 4.93 -4.77 -5.39
N PHE A 18 4.66 -3.48 -5.26
CA PHE A 18 3.50 -2.95 -4.56
C PHE A 18 2.17 -3.36 -5.22
N TYR A 19 2.08 -3.29 -6.54
CA TYR A 19 0.85 -3.57 -7.29
C TYR A 19 0.41 -5.04 -7.24
N GLU A 20 1.31 -5.98 -7.51
CA GLU A 20 0.93 -7.40 -7.53
C GLU A 20 0.51 -7.89 -6.16
N ASN A 21 1.17 -7.41 -5.11
CA ASN A 21 0.84 -7.79 -3.74
C ASN A 21 -0.59 -7.37 -3.36
N ILE A 22 -1.05 -6.18 -3.78
CA ILE A 22 -2.43 -5.75 -3.52
C ILE A 22 -3.42 -6.52 -4.39
N ASN A 23 -3.12 -6.71 -5.68
CA ASN A 23 -3.98 -7.48 -6.60
C ASN A 23 -4.24 -8.92 -6.12
N ARG A 24 -3.28 -9.55 -5.44
CA ARG A 24 -3.42 -10.92 -4.88
C ARG A 24 -4.39 -11.01 -3.71
N ILE A 25 -4.63 -9.91 -2.99
CA ILE A 25 -5.40 -9.89 -1.74
C ILE A 25 -6.82 -9.37 -1.98
N ILE A 26 -7.04 -8.51 -2.98
CA ILE A 26 -8.37 -7.98 -3.27
C ILE A 26 -9.25 -9.01 -4.01
N PRO A 27 -10.54 -9.15 -3.64
CA PRO A 27 -11.48 -9.94 -4.42
C PRO A 27 -11.62 -9.43 -5.86
N GLY A 28 -11.82 -10.32 -6.83
CA GLY A 28 -11.90 -9.94 -8.26
C GLY A 28 -13.07 -9.00 -8.63
N ASN A 29 -14.05 -8.82 -7.74
CA ASN A 29 -15.16 -7.88 -7.89
C ASN A 29 -14.92 -6.54 -7.14
N MET A 30 -13.68 -6.28 -6.72
CA MET A 30 -13.28 -5.08 -6.00
C MET A 30 -12.06 -4.43 -6.67
N ASN A 31 -11.96 -3.11 -6.57
CA ASN A 31 -10.79 -2.34 -6.95
C ASN A 31 -10.13 -1.79 -5.68
N ALA A 32 -8.80 -1.67 -5.67
CA ALA A 32 -8.08 -0.88 -4.68
C ALA A 32 -7.73 0.48 -5.30
N SER A 33 -8.12 1.57 -4.65
CA SER A 33 -7.68 2.92 -4.97
C SER A 33 -6.64 3.35 -3.93
N ILE A 34 -5.45 3.71 -4.39
CA ILE A 34 -4.30 4.09 -3.57
C ILE A 34 -4.06 5.59 -3.73
N SER A 35 -4.10 6.33 -2.63
CA SER A 35 -3.83 7.77 -2.65
C SER A 35 -2.32 8.01 -2.66
N LYS A 36 -1.78 8.64 -3.72
CA LYS A 36 -0.38 9.09 -3.71
C LYS A 36 -0.11 10.01 -2.53
N GLY A 37 1.13 10.02 -2.05
CA GLY A 37 1.56 10.91 -0.95
C GLY A 37 1.03 10.55 0.45
N SER A 38 0.19 9.52 0.57
CA SER A 38 -0.36 9.06 1.86
C SER A 38 0.69 8.47 2.80
N TRP A 39 1.87 8.12 2.31
CA TRP A 39 3.03 7.75 3.12
C TRP A 39 4.32 8.38 2.60
N LYS A 40 5.30 8.49 3.50
CA LYS A 40 6.64 8.92 3.16
C LYS A 40 7.42 7.77 2.52
N ILE A 41 7.81 7.94 1.26
CA ILE A 41 8.72 7.02 0.58
C ILE A 41 10.14 7.24 1.14
N PRO A 42 10.81 6.18 1.64
CA PRO A 42 12.19 6.28 2.13
C PRO A 42 13.17 6.79 1.06
N ALA A 43 14.12 7.63 1.45
CA ALA A 43 15.07 8.29 0.54
C ALA A 43 15.94 7.30 -0.27
N ILE A 44 16.17 6.10 0.26
CA ILE A 44 16.90 5.04 -0.44
C ILE A 44 16.25 4.66 -1.78
N PHE A 45 14.92 4.71 -1.89
CA PHE A 45 14.26 4.40 -3.17
C PHE A 45 14.50 5.48 -4.21
N LYS A 46 14.57 6.75 -3.80
CA LYS A 46 14.95 7.82 -4.72
C LYS A 46 16.40 7.66 -5.19
N PHE A 47 17.31 7.35 -4.27
CA PHE A 47 18.69 7.05 -4.61
C PHE A 47 18.81 5.88 -5.61
N LEU A 48 18.09 4.78 -5.38
CA LEU A 48 18.07 3.63 -6.28
C LEU A 48 17.46 3.96 -7.65
N GLN A 49 16.38 4.76 -7.66
CA GLN A 49 15.75 5.22 -8.89
C GLN A 49 16.72 6.03 -9.76
N ASP A 50 17.38 7.01 -9.14
CA ASP A 50 18.33 7.90 -9.81
C ASP A 50 19.56 7.11 -10.30
N LEU A 51 20.09 6.19 -9.47
CA LEU A 51 21.26 5.37 -9.81
C LEU A 51 21.00 4.42 -10.98
N GLY A 52 19.82 3.79 -11.01
CA GLY A 52 19.45 2.83 -12.05
C GLY A 52 18.75 3.45 -13.26
N ASN A 53 18.49 4.76 -13.25
CA ASN A 53 17.63 5.44 -14.22
C ASN A 53 16.30 4.71 -14.43
N ILE A 54 15.66 4.32 -13.32
CA ILE A 54 14.47 3.46 -13.33
C ILE A 54 13.22 4.34 -13.44
N ASP A 55 12.30 3.97 -14.32
CA ASP A 55 11.00 4.62 -14.40
C ASP A 55 10.23 4.48 -13.07
N ARG A 56 9.47 5.51 -12.70
CA ARG A 56 8.78 5.53 -11.42
C ARG A 56 7.78 4.39 -11.28
N ASP A 57 7.04 4.04 -12.33
CA ASP A 57 6.08 2.94 -12.26
C ASP A 57 6.79 1.60 -12.11
N GLU A 58 7.99 1.47 -12.69
CA GLU A 58 8.83 0.30 -12.51
C GLU A 58 9.37 0.18 -11.09
N MET A 59 9.68 1.30 -10.43
CA MET A 59 10.02 1.30 -9.00
C MET A 59 8.91 0.69 -8.14
N PHE A 60 7.64 0.99 -8.43
CA PHE A 60 6.50 0.38 -7.73
C PHE A 60 6.23 -1.07 -8.12
N ARG A 61 6.65 -1.52 -9.31
CA ARG A 61 6.57 -2.93 -9.74
C ARG A 61 7.65 -3.82 -9.12
N VAL A 62 8.81 -3.26 -8.79
CA VAL A 62 9.94 -4.03 -8.26
C VAL A 62 10.06 -3.90 -6.74
N PHE A 63 9.91 -2.68 -6.21
CA PHE A 63 10.14 -2.38 -4.81
C PHE A 63 8.84 -2.19 -4.03
N ASN A 64 8.96 -2.31 -2.71
CA ASN A 64 7.85 -2.07 -1.78
C ASN A 64 7.57 -0.57 -1.53
N MET A 65 8.45 0.31 -1.99
CA MET A 65 8.35 1.77 -1.87
C MET A 65 8.12 2.28 -0.43
N GLY A 66 8.56 1.52 0.57
CA GLY A 66 8.43 1.84 1.99
C GLY A 66 7.19 1.25 2.68
N ILE A 67 6.36 0.51 1.95
CA ILE A 67 5.20 -0.20 2.51
C ILE A 67 5.56 -1.67 2.69
N GLY A 68 5.82 -2.06 3.94
CA GLY A 68 6.16 -3.43 4.24
C GLY A 68 4.96 -4.38 4.26
N MET A 69 3.75 -3.90 4.56
CA MET A 69 2.56 -4.71 4.81
C MET A 69 1.35 -3.86 4.46
N VAL A 70 0.31 -4.55 4.08
CA VAL A 70 -0.97 -3.98 3.74
C VAL A 70 -2.02 -4.83 4.42
N ILE A 71 -2.89 -4.20 5.21
CA ILE A 71 -4.06 -4.86 5.82
C ILE A 71 -5.33 -4.29 5.22
N ILE A 72 -6.32 -5.13 4.99
CA ILE A 72 -7.65 -4.71 4.55
C ILE A 72 -8.56 -4.69 5.77
N THR A 73 -9.10 -3.52 6.10
CA THR A 73 -9.98 -3.33 7.25
C THR A 73 -11.40 -2.96 6.82
N SER A 74 -12.39 -3.17 7.69
CA SER A 74 -13.71 -2.57 7.49
C SER A 74 -13.67 -1.05 7.72
N PRO A 75 -14.70 -0.28 7.32
CA PRO A 75 -14.70 1.18 7.45
C PRO A 75 -14.39 1.74 8.85
N GLY A 76 -14.69 0.98 9.92
CA GLY A 76 -14.34 1.34 11.31
C GLY A 76 -13.21 0.50 11.92
N GLY A 77 -12.57 -0.38 11.14
CA GLY A 77 -11.50 -1.26 11.61
C GLY A 77 -10.14 -0.57 11.67
N PHE A 78 -9.95 0.50 10.90
CA PHE A 78 -8.66 1.20 10.81
C PHE A 78 -8.20 1.79 12.14
N ASP A 79 -9.08 2.48 12.87
CA ASP A 79 -8.71 3.09 14.15
C ASP A 79 -8.33 2.03 15.19
N LYS A 80 -9.01 0.88 15.17
CA LYS A 80 -8.62 -0.26 16.01
C LYS A 80 -7.25 -0.79 15.64
N ALA A 81 -6.99 -0.98 14.35
CA ALA A 81 -5.68 -1.42 13.87
C ALA A 81 -4.58 -0.42 14.24
N ARG A 82 -4.87 0.88 14.14
CA ARG A 82 -3.95 1.97 14.50
C ARG A 82 -3.60 1.93 15.98
N ASN A 83 -4.59 1.76 16.84
CA ASN A 83 -4.36 1.67 18.28
C ASN A 83 -3.46 0.46 18.61
N ILE A 84 -3.79 -0.72 18.08
CA ILE A 84 -2.99 -1.95 18.30
C ILE A 84 -1.57 -1.76 17.77
N ALA A 85 -1.40 -1.18 16.57
CA ALA A 85 -0.06 -0.94 16.03
C ALA A 85 0.73 0.05 16.90
N GLY A 86 0.08 1.11 17.40
CA GLY A 86 0.69 2.06 18.32
C GLY A 86 1.14 1.42 19.64
N GLU A 87 0.36 0.49 20.20
CA GLU A 87 0.74 -0.31 21.37
C GLU A 87 1.98 -1.19 21.11
N LEU A 88 2.18 -1.61 19.86
CA LEU A 88 3.36 -2.35 19.40
C LEU A 88 4.53 -1.45 18.98
N GLY A 89 4.38 -0.12 19.06
CA GLY A 89 5.40 0.85 18.65
C GLY A 89 5.55 1.00 17.13
N GLU A 90 4.56 0.56 16.36
CA GLU A 90 4.52 0.65 14.90
C GLU A 90 3.58 1.78 14.44
N ASP A 91 3.98 2.47 13.37
CA ASP A 91 3.17 3.54 12.76
C ASP A 91 2.47 3.04 11.51
N ILE A 92 1.16 3.29 11.44
CA ILE A 92 0.32 2.91 10.30
C ILE A 92 -0.43 4.12 9.77
N CYS A 93 -0.35 4.31 8.45
CA CYS A 93 -1.11 5.30 7.72
C CYS A 93 -2.26 4.63 6.98
N ASN A 94 -3.26 5.40 6.57
CA ASN A 94 -4.25 4.95 5.59
C ASN A 94 -3.73 5.31 4.21
N ILE A 95 -3.48 4.31 3.35
CA ILE A 95 -2.97 4.55 1.99
C ILE A 95 -4.03 4.44 0.88
N GLY A 96 -5.31 4.22 1.21
CA GLY A 96 -6.33 4.08 0.17
C GLY A 96 -7.70 3.57 0.61
N THR A 97 -8.47 3.11 -0.37
CA THR A 97 -9.79 2.49 -0.17
C THR A 97 -9.98 1.32 -1.13
N VAL A 98 -10.93 0.41 -0.83
CA VAL A 98 -11.32 -0.68 -1.73
C VAL A 98 -12.79 -0.51 -2.11
N THR A 99 -13.06 -0.35 -3.40
CA THR A 99 -14.40 -0.09 -3.93
C THR A 99 -14.88 -1.27 -4.78
N ARG A 100 -16.18 -1.35 -5.10
CA ARG A 100 -16.65 -2.35 -6.07
C ARG A 100 -16.03 -2.07 -7.44
N GLY A 101 -15.63 -3.12 -8.13
CA GLY A 101 -14.95 -2.99 -9.41
C GLY A 101 -14.64 -4.34 -10.07
N ASN A 102 -13.54 -4.39 -10.79
CA ASN A 102 -13.14 -5.50 -11.65
C ASN A 102 -11.69 -5.96 -11.40
N GLY A 103 -11.25 -5.95 -10.13
CA GLY A 103 -9.97 -6.51 -9.72
C GLY A 103 -8.78 -5.61 -10.05
N ARG A 104 -8.96 -4.29 -10.09
CA ARG A 104 -7.91 -3.33 -10.46
C ARG A 104 -7.31 -2.62 -9.26
N VAL A 105 -6.00 -2.41 -9.28
CA VAL A 105 -5.30 -1.44 -8.42
C VAL A 105 -5.10 -0.16 -9.21
N ILE A 106 -5.65 0.94 -8.69
CA ILE A 106 -5.61 2.27 -9.29
C ILE A 106 -4.83 3.15 -8.33
N ILE A 107 -3.87 3.92 -8.85
CA ILE A 107 -3.22 4.96 -8.06
C ILE A 107 -3.84 6.30 -8.44
N GLU A 108 -4.42 6.99 -7.46
CA GLU A 108 -4.99 8.33 -7.60
C GLU A 108 -3.94 9.38 -7.24
N GLU A 109 -3.80 10.38 -8.11
CA GLU A 109 -3.08 11.62 -7.80
C GLU A 109 -3.89 12.39 -6.74
N SER A 110 -3.22 12.86 -5.70
CA SER A 110 -3.81 13.66 -4.61
C SER A 110 -4.16 15.07 -5.06
#